data_AF-A0A497BY17-F1
#
_entry.id   AF-A0A497BY17-F1
#
_cell.length_a   1.000
_cell.length_b   1.000
_cell.length_c   1.000
_cell.angle_alpha   90.00
_cell.angle_beta   90.00
_cell.angle_gamma   90.00
#
_symmetry.space_group_name_H-M   'P 1'
#
loop_
_entity.id
_entity.type
_entity.pdbx_description
1 polymer ?
#
loop_
_entity_poly.entity_id
_entity_poly.type
_entity_poly.pdbx_seq_one_letter_code
_entity_poly.pdbx_strand_id
1 'polypeptide(L)'
;MSEVVQQAETAIKAGDTKTGFEILRQVLVENPESEKAWWIMSGLVQRKERATCLEQVLRINPGNQFARDALNQLRASPPITETKPRRKIPKPAPGKRPTGKTEPIGGYKTWHYTRGSKVFLIILGEQQVFWAQTEKRLIPRVREILKTGKIPDHYLSEIKAIRLTSITSIKLLKTALQFQYLYEGADRTARMVLEDTVMSERIMDLLVNQLGPDYLLQTKPVQTGLTLGISALLTFGAAGLTAAGYWAYQEVVSGRAAATGSVRAPWLISLLPSLGAGGVTLLGGISIVIALIISVWLLLKPALGTELIKR
;
A
#
# COMPACT_ATOMS: atom_id res chain seq x y z
N MET A 1 -13.18 28.12 -12.37
CA MET A 1 -12.33 26.99 -12.82
C MET A 1 -11.61 26.47 -11.59
N SER A 2 -11.90 25.26 -11.10
CA SER A 2 -11.35 24.84 -9.81
C SER A 2 -9.85 24.60 -9.93
N GLU A 3 -9.09 25.33 -9.11
CA GLU A 3 -7.63 25.26 -9.02
C GLU A 3 -7.15 23.80 -8.85
N VAL A 4 -7.96 22.99 -8.18
CA VAL A 4 -7.76 21.56 -7.92
C VAL A 4 -7.83 20.69 -9.19
N VAL A 5 -8.71 20.99 -10.15
CA VAL A 5 -8.74 20.25 -11.45
C VAL A 5 -7.50 20.58 -12.28
N GLN A 6 -7.01 21.82 -12.21
CA GLN A 6 -5.78 22.22 -12.89
C GLN A 6 -4.54 21.56 -12.27
N GLN A 7 -4.53 21.39 -10.95
CA GLN A 7 -3.49 20.62 -10.24
C GLN A 7 -3.49 19.15 -10.67
N ALA A 8 -4.67 18.52 -10.79
CA ALA A 8 -4.76 17.16 -11.32
C ALA A 8 -4.24 17.07 -12.76
N GLU A 9 -4.63 18.01 -13.62
CA GLU A 9 -4.18 18.06 -15.02
C GLU A 9 -2.65 18.23 -15.11
N THR A 10 -2.07 19.04 -14.21
CA THR A 10 -0.62 19.25 -14.12
C THR A 10 0.10 17.99 -13.65
N ALA A 11 -0.44 17.29 -12.65
CA ALA A 11 0.10 16.00 -12.19
C ALA A 11 0.07 14.94 -13.29
N ILE A 12 -1.02 14.86 -14.06
CA ILE A 12 -1.17 13.93 -15.19
C ILE A 12 -0.18 14.25 -16.31
N LYS A 13 -0.03 15.54 -16.67
CA LYS A 13 0.96 15.98 -17.66
C LYS A 13 2.40 15.71 -17.21
N ALA A 14 2.65 15.74 -15.91
CA ALA A 14 3.93 15.35 -15.31
C ALA A 14 4.14 13.82 -15.24
N GLY A 15 3.18 13.01 -15.72
CA GLY A 15 3.24 11.54 -15.71
C GLY A 15 2.75 10.91 -14.40
N ASP A 16 2.40 11.71 -13.40
CA ASP A 16 1.83 11.26 -12.13
C ASP A 16 0.31 11.08 -12.23
N THR A 17 -0.08 10.08 -13.02
CA THR A 17 -1.47 9.70 -13.23
C THR A 17 -2.16 9.19 -11.97
N LYS A 18 -1.39 8.71 -10.96
CA LYS A 18 -1.94 8.23 -9.67
C LYS A 18 -2.39 9.40 -8.80
N THR A 19 -1.54 10.41 -8.64
CA THR A 19 -1.90 11.62 -7.90
C THR A 19 -3.00 12.39 -8.61
N GLY A 20 -2.93 12.52 -9.94
CA GLY A 20 -4.02 13.12 -10.72
C GLY A 20 -5.35 12.37 -10.56
N PHE A 21 -5.32 11.04 -10.51
CA PHE A 21 -6.52 10.21 -10.27
C PHE A 21 -7.12 10.45 -8.88
N GLU A 22 -6.31 10.44 -7.81
CA GLU A 22 -6.81 10.68 -6.45
C GLU A 22 -7.36 12.11 -6.28
N ILE A 23 -6.70 13.11 -6.86
CA ILE A 23 -7.19 14.49 -6.85
C ILE A 23 -8.51 14.59 -7.61
N LEU A 24 -8.64 14.00 -8.80
CA LEU A 24 -9.90 14.01 -9.55
C LEU A 24 -11.00 13.25 -8.82
N ARG A 25 -10.67 12.18 -8.10
CA ARG A 25 -11.64 11.45 -7.28
C ARG A 25 -12.19 12.34 -6.16
N GLN A 26 -11.33 13.09 -5.47
CA GLN A 26 -11.75 14.05 -4.44
C GLN A 26 -12.60 15.16 -5.06
N VAL A 27 -12.17 15.73 -6.19
CA VAL A 27 -12.94 16.75 -6.92
C VAL A 27 -14.32 16.24 -7.31
N LEU A 28 -14.45 15.00 -7.76
CA LEU A 28 -15.74 14.43 -8.19
C LEU A 28 -16.64 14.06 -7.02
N VAL A 29 -16.07 13.82 -5.82
CA VAL A 29 -16.83 13.69 -4.58
C VAL A 29 -17.39 15.05 -4.14
N GLU A 30 -16.60 16.11 -4.25
CA GLU A 30 -17.00 17.47 -3.85
C GLU A 30 -17.87 18.16 -4.90
N ASN A 31 -17.63 17.89 -6.18
CA ASN A 31 -18.34 18.47 -7.32
C ASN A 31 -18.57 17.40 -8.42
N PRO A 32 -19.64 16.61 -8.30
CA PRO A 32 -19.99 15.59 -9.29
C PRO A 32 -20.47 16.16 -10.64
N GLU A 33 -20.68 17.47 -10.75
CA GLU A 33 -21.14 18.15 -11.97
C GLU A 33 -19.96 18.72 -12.79
N SER A 34 -18.72 18.41 -12.41
CA SER A 34 -17.54 18.90 -13.13
C SER A 34 -17.30 18.13 -14.44
N GLU A 35 -17.79 18.67 -15.56
CA GLU A 35 -17.57 18.15 -16.91
C GLU A 35 -16.08 17.87 -17.18
N LYS A 36 -15.21 18.85 -16.88
CA LYS A 36 -13.78 18.76 -17.11
C LYS A 36 -13.13 17.64 -16.27
N ALA A 37 -13.56 17.45 -15.02
CA ALA A 37 -13.02 16.40 -14.17
C ALA A 37 -13.41 14.99 -14.67
N TRP A 38 -14.66 14.80 -15.09
CA TRP A 38 -15.12 13.55 -15.71
C TRP A 38 -14.41 13.24 -17.02
N TRP A 39 -14.19 14.27 -17.85
CA TRP A 39 -13.45 14.14 -19.10
C TRP A 39 -12.02 13.65 -18.86
N ILE A 40 -11.29 14.30 -17.94
CA ILE A 40 -9.92 13.90 -17.63
C ILE A 40 -9.89 12.50 -16.98
N MET A 41 -10.85 12.19 -16.10
CA MET A 41 -10.97 10.87 -15.45
C MET A 41 -11.15 9.74 -16.48
N SER A 42 -11.88 9.97 -17.56
CA SER A 42 -12.10 8.98 -18.64
C SER A 42 -10.80 8.49 -19.28
N GLY A 43 -9.76 9.34 -19.34
CA GLY A 43 -8.44 8.99 -19.85
C GLY A 43 -7.59 8.13 -18.90
N LEU A 44 -7.88 8.17 -17.60
CA LEU A 44 -7.11 7.49 -16.54
C LEU A 44 -7.64 6.09 -16.23
N VAL A 45 -8.94 5.86 -16.43
CA VAL A 45 -9.61 4.61 -16.09
C VAL A 45 -9.54 3.55 -17.22
N GLN A 46 -9.87 2.32 -16.84
CA GLN A 46 -9.90 1.19 -17.76
C GLN A 46 -11.10 1.29 -18.71
N ARG A 47 -11.06 0.55 -19.82
CA ARG A 47 -12.12 0.57 -20.86
C ARG A 47 -13.53 0.37 -20.29
N LYS A 48 -13.70 -0.54 -19.34
CA LYS A 48 -14.98 -0.82 -18.66
C LYS A 48 -15.54 0.41 -17.94
N GLU A 49 -14.69 1.22 -17.32
CA GLU A 49 -15.07 2.39 -16.51
C GLU A 49 -15.04 3.69 -17.34
N ARG A 50 -14.35 3.69 -18.50
CA ARG A 50 -14.24 4.84 -19.40
C ARG A 50 -15.58 5.21 -20.02
N ALA A 51 -16.38 4.22 -20.40
CA ALA A 51 -17.72 4.44 -20.94
C ALA A 51 -18.58 5.25 -19.95
N THR A 52 -18.60 4.83 -18.67
CA THR A 52 -19.33 5.51 -17.61
C THR A 52 -18.84 6.94 -17.40
N CYS A 53 -17.53 7.20 -17.44
CA CYS A 53 -17.01 8.57 -17.33
C CYS A 53 -17.44 9.46 -18.50
N LEU A 54 -17.41 8.95 -19.73
CA LEU A 54 -17.84 9.69 -20.92
C LEU A 54 -19.36 9.94 -20.93
N GLU A 55 -20.14 8.99 -20.42
CA GLU A 55 -21.59 9.15 -20.23
C GLU A 55 -21.89 10.25 -19.19
N GLN A 56 -21.10 10.37 -18.12
CA GLN A 56 -21.24 11.49 -17.18
C GLN A 56 -20.89 12.85 -17.83
N VAL A 57 -19.86 12.91 -18.68
CA VAL A 57 -19.55 14.13 -19.45
C VAL A 57 -20.74 14.54 -20.33
N LEU A 58 -21.33 13.60 -21.06
CA LEU A 58 -22.49 13.86 -21.93
C LEU A 58 -23.78 14.15 -21.15
N ARG A 59 -23.93 13.62 -19.93
CA ARG A 59 -25.01 14.00 -19.01
C ARG A 59 -24.93 15.47 -18.62
N ILE A 60 -23.71 15.95 -18.31
CA ILE A 60 -23.45 17.32 -17.88
C ILE A 60 -23.49 18.30 -19.06
N ASN A 61 -22.84 17.93 -20.17
CA ASN A 61 -22.81 18.70 -21.40
C ASN A 61 -23.14 17.80 -22.59
N PRO A 62 -24.43 17.70 -22.96
CA PRO A 62 -24.84 16.91 -24.12
C PRO A 62 -24.17 17.39 -25.41
N GLY A 63 -23.82 18.67 -25.53
CA GLY A 63 -23.19 19.25 -26.71
C GLY A 63 -21.70 18.88 -26.90
N ASN A 64 -21.09 18.15 -25.96
CA ASN A 64 -19.68 17.80 -26.05
C ASN A 64 -19.42 16.74 -27.15
N GLN A 65 -19.05 17.22 -28.34
CA GLN A 65 -18.76 16.39 -29.51
C GLN A 65 -17.60 15.41 -29.25
N PHE A 66 -16.56 15.84 -28.52
CA PHE A 66 -15.41 15.00 -28.20
C PHE A 66 -15.77 13.77 -27.35
N ALA A 67 -16.66 13.95 -26.36
CA ALA A 67 -17.14 12.85 -25.54
C ALA A 67 -18.04 11.89 -26.31
N ARG A 68 -18.85 12.43 -27.23
CA ARG A 68 -19.74 11.64 -28.08
C ARG A 68 -18.94 10.77 -29.06
N ASP A 69 -17.94 11.34 -29.71
CA ASP A 69 -17.06 10.64 -30.64
C ASP A 69 -16.23 9.56 -29.92
N ALA A 70 -15.67 9.89 -28.75
CA ALA A 70 -14.91 8.94 -27.95
C ALA A 70 -15.77 7.75 -27.47
N LEU A 71 -17.04 7.99 -27.10
CA LEU A 71 -17.96 6.93 -26.69
C LEU A 71 -18.39 6.05 -27.87
N ASN A 72 -18.62 6.65 -29.04
CA ASN A 72 -18.95 5.92 -30.26
C ASN A 72 -17.78 5.04 -30.72
N GLN A 73 -16.55 5.54 -30.68
CA GLN A 73 -15.34 4.75 -30.94
C GLN A 73 -15.19 3.60 -29.95
N LEU A 74 -15.47 3.83 -28.66
CA LEU A 74 -15.39 2.80 -27.62
C LEU A 74 -16.39 1.67 -27.84
N ARG A 75 -17.57 1.98 -28.40
CA ARG A 75 -18.66 1.04 -28.70
C ARG A 75 -18.48 0.31 -30.04
N ALA A 76 -17.83 0.94 -31.03
CA ALA A 76 -17.62 0.39 -32.36
C ALA A 76 -16.50 -0.67 -32.44
N SER A 77 -15.54 -0.69 -31.51
CA SER A 77 -14.50 -1.73 -31.48
C SER A 77 -14.92 -2.95 -30.65
N PRO A 78 -14.88 -4.21 -31.16
CA PRO A 78 -15.07 -5.40 -30.34
C PRO A 78 -13.96 -5.57 -29.27
N PRO A 79 -14.17 -6.38 -28.21
CA PRO A 79 -13.19 -6.62 -27.15
C PRO A 79 -12.08 -7.56 -27.64
N ILE A 80 -11.38 -7.17 -28.69
CA ILE A 80 -10.01 -7.61 -28.87
C ILE A 80 -9.28 -6.97 -27.71
N THR A 81 -8.69 -7.77 -26.83
CA THR A 81 -7.88 -7.34 -25.70
C THR A 81 -7.09 -6.10 -26.10
N GLU A 82 -7.60 -4.92 -25.73
CA GLU A 82 -6.86 -3.69 -25.78
C GLU A 82 -5.77 -3.90 -24.74
N THR A 83 -4.70 -4.54 -25.18
CA THR A 83 -3.40 -4.48 -24.55
C THR A 83 -2.92 -3.08 -24.84
N LYS A 84 -3.58 -2.09 -24.20
CA LYS A 84 -2.93 -0.83 -23.85
C LYS A 84 -1.60 -1.28 -23.27
N PRO A 85 -0.45 -0.93 -23.87
CA PRO A 85 0.84 -1.58 -23.61
C PRO A 85 0.96 -1.75 -22.12
N ARG A 86 1.02 -3.02 -21.67
CA ARG A 86 1.07 -3.45 -20.26
C ARG A 86 1.77 -2.35 -19.51
N ARG A 87 1.02 -1.59 -18.68
CA ARG A 87 1.49 -0.36 -18.00
C ARG A 87 2.98 -0.54 -17.68
N LYS A 88 3.86 0.01 -18.52
CA LYS A 88 5.18 0.40 -18.06
C LYS A 88 4.82 1.46 -17.06
N ILE A 89 4.86 1.10 -15.77
CA ILE A 89 4.80 2.07 -14.69
C ILE A 89 5.79 3.16 -15.13
N PRO A 90 5.33 4.36 -15.49
CA PRO A 90 6.27 5.45 -15.70
C PRO A 90 6.92 5.62 -14.34
N LYS A 91 8.23 5.36 -14.30
CA LYS A 91 9.11 5.73 -13.19
C LYS A 91 8.65 7.11 -12.71
N PRO A 92 8.31 7.29 -11.42
CA PRO A 92 7.72 8.54 -10.95
C PRO A 92 8.57 9.72 -11.42
N ALA A 93 7.94 10.72 -12.05
CA ALA A 93 8.61 11.97 -12.31
C ALA A 93 9.05 12.57 -10.95
N PRO A 94 10.26 13.12 -10.86
CA PRO A 94 10.91 13.44 -9.60
C PRO A 94 10.29 14.69 -8.97
N GLY A 95 9.21 14.52 -8.20
CA GLY A 95 8.60 15.57 -7.38
C GLY A 95 9.07 15.48 -5.93
N LYS A 96 10.01 16.37 -5.56
CA LYS A 96 10.63 16.55 -4.22
C LYS A 96 11.25 15.30 -3.59
N ARG A 97 12.43 14.99 -4.14
CA ARG A 97 13.52 14.27 -3.46
C ARG A 97 13.68 14.77 -2.01
N PRO A 98 13.71 13.89 -0.98
CA PRO A 98 14.74 14.06 0.04
C PRO A 98 16.06 14.03 -0.74
N THR A 99 16.84 15.10 -0.65
CA THR A 99 18.11 15.27 -1.35
C THR A 99 19.17 14.30 -0.83
N GLY A 100 18.98 12.99 -1.00
CA GLY A 100 20.03 12.01 -1.08
C GLY A 100 20.46 11.90 -2.53
N LYS A 101 21.43 12.73 -2.95
CA LYS A 101 21.96 12.74 -4.33
C LYS A 101 22.28 11.31 -4.77
N THR A 102 21.45 10.75 -5.66
CA THR A 102 21.70 9.47 -6.35
C THR A 102 22.68 9.76 -7.49
N GLU A 103 23.92 10.10 -7.15
CA GLU A 103 24.99 10.20 -8.14
C GLU A 103 25.64 8.82 -8.25
N PRO A 104 25.80 8.25 -9.46
CA PRO A 104 26.67 7.10 -9.64
C PRO A 104 28.08 7.52 -9.23
N ILE A 105 28.60 6.91 -8.17
CA ILE A 105 29.93 7.20 -7.65
C ILE A 105 30.79 6.01 -8.05
N GLY A 106 31.57 6.17 -9.11
CA GLY A 106 32.50 5.16 -9.64
C GLY A 106 31.86 3.77 -9.78
N GLY A 107 31.02 3.53 -10.78
CA GLY A 107 30.38 2.21 -10.99
C GLY A 107 29.30 1.80 -9.97
N TYR A 108 29.27 2.40 -8.77
CA TYR A 108 28.28 2.09 -7.74
C TYR A 108 27.10 3.05 -7.76
N LYS A 109 25.89 2.51 -7.58
CA LYS A 109 24.72 3.32 -7.22
C LYS A 109 24.60 3.34 -5.71
N THR A 110 24.57 4.54 -5.13
CA THR A 110 24.54 4.70 -3.67
C THR A 110 23.31 5.45 -3.20
N TRP A 111 22.80 5.03 -2.04
CA TRP A 111 21.78 5.75 -1.30
C TRP A 111 22.25 5.90 0.14
N HIS A 112 21.86 7.00 0.76
CA HIS A 112 21.98 7.13 2.19
C HIS A 112 20.74 7.77 2.76
N TYR A 113 20.42 7.38 3.98
CA TYR A 113 19.38 8.01 4.78
C TYR A 113 19.85 8.13 6.22
N THR A 114 19.25 9.06 6.96
CA THR A 114 19.61 9.29 8.36
C THR A 114 18.49 8.79 9.25
N ARG A 115 18.83 8.04 10.30
CA ARG A 115 17.87 7.60 11.31
C ARG A 115 18.51 7.76 12.68
N GLY A 116 18.08 8.79 13.41
CA GLY A 116 18.74 9.24 14.63
C GLY A 116 20.12 9.87 14.33
N SER A 117 21.15 9.48 15.07
CA SER A 117 22.54 9.90 14.85
C SER A 117 23.28 9.10 13.77
N LYS A 118 22.69 7.99 13.31
CA LYS A 118 23.31 7.05 12.37
C LYS A 118 22.89 7.33 10.94
N VAL A 119 23.85 7.19 10.03
CA VAL A 119 23.63 7.30 8.58
C VAL A 119 23.73 5.90 8.00
N PHE A 120 22.68 5.45 7.35
CA PHE A 120 22.65 4.17 6.66
C PHE A 120 23.07 4.41 5.23
N LEU A 121 23.99 3.60 4.72
CA LEU A 121 24.51 3.65 3.36
C LEU A 121 24.16 2.33 2.67
N ILE A 122 23.64 2.44 1.45
CA ILE A 122 23.34 1.31 0.58
C ILE A 122 24.16 1.50 -0.67
N ILE A 123 24.95 0.49 -1.03
CA ILE A 123 25.84 0.50 -2.18
C ILE A 123 25.43 -0.69 -3.06
N LEU A 124 24.93 -0.39 -4.25
CA LEU A 124 24.60 -1.37 -5.25
C LEU A 124 25.70 -1.38 -6.31
N GLY A 125 26.52 -2.43 -6.29
CA GLY A 125 27.51 -2.72 -7.33
C GLY A 125 26.94 -3.61 -8.43
N GLU A 126 27.80 -4.06 -9.34
CA GLU A 126 27.40 -4.96 -10.43
C GLU A 126 27.27 -6.42 -9.99
N GLN A 127 28.03 -6.86 -8.98
CA GLN A 127 28.08 -8.26 -8.54
C GLN A 127 27.56 -8.47 -7.12
N GLN A 128 27.50 -7.40 -6.32
CA GLN A 128 27.19 -7.46 -4.90
C GLN A 128 26.36 -6.24 -4.45
N VAL A 129 25.49 -6.49 -3.48
CA VAL A 129 24.78 -5.49 -2.69
C VAL A 129 25.49 -5.35 -1.37
N PHE A 130 25.75 -4.10 -0.96
CA PHE A 130 26.25 -3.77 0.36
C PHE A 130 25.31 -2.80 1.06
N TRP A 131 25.18 -2.95 2.37
CA TRP A 131 24.69 -1.87 3.20
C TRP A 131 25.45 -1.83 4.52
N ALA A 132 25.63 -0.63 5.03
CA ALA A 132 26.41 -0.37 6.22
C ALA A 132 25.88 0.87 6.94
N GLN A 133 26.38 1.09 8.15
CA GLN A 133 26.14 2.30 8.91
C GLN A 133 27.41 3.16 8.94
N THR A 134 27.26 4.47 9.00
CA THR A 134 28.34 5.44 9.14
C THR A 134 27.88 6.64 9.95
N GLU A 135 28.82 7.52 10.28
CA GLU A 135 28.56 8.77 10.97
C GLU A 135 28.46 9.94 9.98
N LYS A 136 27.62 10.93 10.31
CA LYS A 136 27.37 12.09 9.44
C LYS A 136 28.65 12.85 9.04
N ARG A 137 29.63 12.93 9.94
CA ARG A 137 30.92 13.60 9.70
C ARG A 137 31.82 12.86 8.70
N LEU A 138 31.64 11.56 8.53
CA LEU A 138 32.47 10.71 7.67
C LEU A 138 31.93 10.61 6.23
N ILE A 139 30.70 11.09 5.97
CA ILE A 139 30.06 11.04 4.64
C ILE A 139 30.95 11.58 3.51
N PRO A 140 31.62 12.76 3.64
CA PRO A 140 32.45 13.28 2.57
C PRO A 140 33.61 12.35 2.21
N ARG A 141 34.25 11.74 3.23
CA ARG A 141 35.37 10.79 3.05
C ARG A 141 34.92 9.48 2.42
N VAL A 142 33.79 8.94 2.88
CA VAL A 142 33.16 7.75 2.28
C VAL A 142 32.89 8.00 0.79
N ARG A 143 32.36 9.17 0.43
CA ARG A 143 32.10 9.53 -0.97
C ARG A 143 33.37 9.62 -1.83
N GLU A 144 34.44 10.21 -1.30
CA GLU A 144 35.73 10.30 -2.00
C GLU A 144 36.30 8.91 -2.33
N ILE A 145 36.27 7.99 -1.36
CA ILE A 145 36.81 6.64 -1.54
C ILE A 145 35.95 5.83 -2.52
N LEU A 146 34.62 5.96 -2.46
CA LEU A 146 33.74 5.31 -3.42
C LEU A 146 34.00 5.78 -4.86
N LYS A 147 34.42 7.04 -5.08
CA LYS A 147 34.77 7.53 -6.44
C LYS A 147 35.94 6.76 -7.04
N THR A 148 36.84 6.27 -6.18
CA THR A 148 38.00 5.47 -6.60
C THR A 148 37.66 4.00 -6.88
N GLY A 149 36.39 3.61 -6.72
CA GLY A 149 35.94 2.23 -6.93
C GLY A 149 36.24 1.29 -5.75
N LYS A 150 36.74 1.82 -4.62
CA LYS A 150 37.03 1.03 -3.41
C LYS A 150 35.94 1.21 -2.35
N ILE A 151 35.69 0.17 -1.57
CA ILE A 151 34.75 0.22 -0.44
C ILE A 151 35.51 0.72 0.81
N PRO A 152 35.01 1.77 1.50
CA PRO A 152 35.69 2.36 2.64
C PRO A 152 35.43 1.57 3.95
N ASP A 153 35.97 0.36 4.07
CA ASP A 153 35.69 -0.55 5.20
C ASP A 153 35.98 0.06 6.58
N HIS A 154 36.98 0.94 6.68
CA HIS A 154 37.37 1.58 7.95
C HIS A 154 36.41 2.67 8.44
N TYR A 155 35.53 3.18 7.56
CA TYR A 155 34.57 4.25 7.87
C TYR A 155 33.13 3.74 7.97
N LEU A 156 32.94 2.43 7.85
CA LEU A 156 31.66 1.76 7.79
C LEU A 156 31.58 0.71 8.91
N SER A 157 30.46 0.73 9.65
CA SER A 157 30.15 -0.25 10.69
C SER A 157 28.98 -1.13 10.25
N GLU A 158 28.91 -2.36 10.76
CA GLU A 158 27.86 -3.34 10.41
C GLU A 158 27.73 -3.58 8.90
N ILE A 159 28.86 -3.65 8.19
CA ILE A 159 28.89 -3.90 6.76
C ILE A 159 28.30 -5.29 6.50
N LYS A 160 27.25 -5.34 5.69
CA LYS A 160 26.68 -6.57 5.17
C LYS A 160 26.82 -6.57 3.66
N ALA A 161 27.41 -7.64 3.14
CA ALA A 161 27.65 -7.85 1.72
C ALA A 161 26.93 -9.13 1.28
N ILE A 162 26.16 -9.04 0.19
CA ILE A 162 25.50 -10.21 -0.41
C ILE A 162 25.85 -10.25 -1.89
N ARG A 163 26.34 -11.41 -2.36
CA ARG A 163 26.56 -11.67 -3.78
C ARG A 163 25.23 -11.81 -4.49
N LEU A 164 25.01 -11.07 -5.58
CA LEU A 164 23.77 -11.09 -6.35
C LEU A 164 23.44 -12.51 -6.86
N THR A 165 24.45 -13.30 -7.22
CA THR A 165 24.29 -14.69 -7.70
C THR A 165 23.84 -15.66 -6.61
N SER A 166 24.13 -15.35 -5.35
CA SER A 166 23.77 -16.18 -4.19
C SER A 166 22.35 -15.95 -3.69
N ILE A 167 21.70 -14.88 -4.14
CA ILE A 167 20.34 -14.54 -3.73
C ILE A 167 19.38 -15.61 -4.26
N THR A 168 18.57 -16.17 -3.37
CA THR A 168 17.53 -17.14 -3.73
C THR A 168 16.16 -16.45 -3.80
N SER A 169 15.90 -15.53 -2.87
CA SER A 169 14.68 -14.73 -2.89
C SER A 169 14.87 -13.33 -2.28
N ILE A 170 14.00 -12.39 -2.67
CA ILE A 170 13.90 -11.07 -2.07
C ILE A 170 12.44 -10.75 -1.80
N LYS A 171 12.09 -10.49 -0.55
CA LYS A 171 10.75 -10.08 -0.12
C LYS A 171 10.70 -8.59 0.17
N LEU A 172 9.69 -7.89 -0.39
CA LEU A 172 9.39 -6.51 -0.06
C LEU A 172 8.51 -6.44 1.21
N LEU A 173 8.99 -5.75 2.23
CA LEU A 173 8.33 -5.62 3.53
C LEU A 173 8.14 -4.14 3.89
N LYS A 174 7.16 -3.45 3.27
CA LYS A 174 6.91 -2.00 3.48
C LYS A 174 8.21 -1.19 3.47
N THR A 175 8.83 -0.91 4.61
CA THR A 175 10.09 -0.16 4.78
C THR A 175 11.35 -1.03 4.87
N ALA A 176 11.31 -2.29 4.42
CA ALA A 176 12.46 -3.18 4.43
C ALA A 176 12.47 -4.13 3.24
N LEU A 177 13.66 -4.61 2.89
CA LEU A 177 13.89 -5.72 1.99
C LEU A 177 14.48 -6.89 2.77
N GLN A 178 13.88 -8.07 2.62
CA GLN A 178 14.40 -9.30 3.20
C GLN A 178 15.00 -10.17 2.10
N PHE A 179 16.30 -10.44 2.22
CA PHE A 179 17.07 -11.26 1.30
C PHE A 179 17.21 -12.66 1.89
N GLN A 180 16.93 -13.68 1.10
CA GLN A 180 17.38 -15.05 1.33
C GLN A 180 18.51 -15.34 0.36
N TYR A 181 19.60 -15.91 0.85
CA TYR A 181 20.80 -16.15 0.07
C TYR A 181 21.63 -17.30 0.63
N LEU A 182 22.34 -17.98 -0.25
CA LEU A 182 23.24 -19.07 0.12
C LEU A 182 24.62 -18.54 0.49
N TYR A 183 25.09 -18.87 1.68
CA TYR A 183 26.44 -18.54 2.15
C TYR A 183 27.07 -19.77 2.82
N GLU A 184 28.23 -20.19 2.31
CA GLU A 184 28.95 -21.39 2.79
C GLU A 184 28.07 -22.66 2.85
N GLY A 185 27.19 -22.83 1.86
CA GLY A 185 26.29 -23.98 1.77
C GLY A 185 25.08 -23.95 2.70
N ALA A 186 24.92 -22.90 3.52
CA ALA A 186 23.76 -22.69 4.38
C ALA A 186 22.87 -21.56 3.84
N ASP A 187 21.56 -21.71 3.98
CA ASP A 187 20.61 -20.63 3.72
C ASP A 187 20.70 -19.58 4.82
N ARG A 188 20.87 -18.32 4.43
CA ARG A 188 20.98 -17.16 5.31
C ARG A 188 19.92 -16.15 4.94
N THR A 189 19.42 -15.48 5.96
CA THR A 189 18.47 -14.39 5.80
C THR A 189 19.09 -13.09 6.28
N ALA A 190 18.95 -12.04 5.49
CA ALA A 190 19.33 -10.69 5.90
C ALA A 190 18.19 -9.72 5.64
N ARG A 191 17.97 -8.82 6.60
CA ARG A 191 16.99 -7.74 6.50
C ARG A 191 17.71 -6.41 6.32
N MET A 192 17.42 -5.73 5.22
CA MET A 192 17.84 -4.36 4.96
C MET A 192 16.68 -3.43 5.29
N VAL A 193 16.84 -2.66 6.36
CA VAL A 193 15.87 -1.63 6.75
C VAL A 193 16.13 -0.40 5.88
N LEU A 194 15.06 0.26 5.46
CA LEU A 194 15.06 1.42 4.58
C LEU A 194 14.27 2.55 5.22
N GLU A 195 14.45 3.76 4.69
CA GLU A 195 13.83 4.98 5.21
C GLU A 195 12.30 4.90 5.14
N ASP A 196 11.78 4.56 3.97
CA ASP A 196 10.37 4.53 3.68
C ASP A 196 10.01 3.42 2.68
N THR A 197 8.71 3.28 2.42
CA THR A 197 8.18 2.31 1.45
C THR A 197 8.56 2.66 0.01
N VAL A 198 8.84 3.92 -0.29
CA VAL A 198 9.20 4.36 -1.65
C VAL A 198 10.62 3.91 -1.98
N MET A 199 11.54 4.00 -1.03
CA MET A 199 12.93 3.59 -1.15
C MET A 199 13.03 2.07 -1.30
N SER A 200 12.20 1.30 -0.59
CA SER A 200 12.16 -0.16 -0.71
C SER A 200 11.67 -0.63 -2.06
N GLU A 201 10.58 -0.06 -2.57
CA GLU A 201 10.07 -0.32 -3.92
C GLU A 201 11.12 0.05 -4.97
N ARG A 202 11.76 1.22 -4.84
CA ARG A 202 12.79 1.68 -5.80
C ARG A 202 14.03 0.78 -5.83
N ILE A 203 14.51 0.34 -4.68
CA ILE A 203 15.66 -0.58 -4.62
C ILE A 203 15.25 -1.95 -5.16
N MET A 204 14.04 -2.41 -4.87
CA MET A 204 13.50 -3.66 -5.43
C MET A 204 13.50 -3.62 -6.96
N ASP A 205 12.97 -2.55 -7.57
CA ASP A 205 12.95 -2.39 -9.02
C ASP A 205 14.35 -2.42 -9.64
N LEU A 206 15.34 -1.82 -8.97
CA LEU A 206 16.72 -1.84 -9.44
C LEU A 206 17.33 -3.24 -9.36
N LEU A 207 17.03 -3.98 -8.29
CA LEU A 207 17.47 -5.36 -8.12
C LEU A 207 16.84 -6.27 -9.17
N VAL A 208 15.54 -6.10 -9.48
CA VAL A 208 14.88 -6.84 -10.57
C VAL A 208 15.61 -6.64 -11.89
N ASN A 209 15.97 -5.38 -12.20
CA ASN A 209 16.68 -5.06 -13.44
C ASN A 209 18.11 -5.61 -13.48
N GLN A 210 18.79 -5.74 -12.34
CA GLN A 210 20.16 -6.24 -12.27
C GLN A 210 20.26 -7.77 -12.17
N LEU A 211 19.31 -8.42 -11.50
CA LEU A 211 19.29 -9.87 -11.32
C LEU A 211 18.88 -10.62 -12.58
N GLY A 212 18.28 -9.92 -13.55
CA GLY A 212 17.98 -10.47 -14.88
C GLY A 212 16.75 -11.38 -14.92
N PRO A 213 16.53 -12.07 -16.05
CA PRO A 213 15.32 -12.87 -16.31
C PRO A 213 15.23 -14.16 -15.48
N ASP A 214 16.32 -14.55 -14.80
CA ASP A 214 16.39 -15.76 -13.97
C ASP A 214 15.61 -15.64 -12.66
N TYR A 215 15.07 -14.46 -12.34
CA TYR A 215 14.25 -14.22 -11.16
C TYR A 215 12.82 -13.88 -11.56
N LEU A 216 11.88 -14.64 -11.02
CA LEU A 216 10.45 -14.45 -11.22
C LEU A 216 9.88 -13.55 -10.12
N LEU A 217 9.23 -12.46 -10.52
CA LEU A 217 8.42 -11.63 -9.63
C LEU A 217 7.12 -12.38 -9.33
N GLN A 218 7.00 -12.92 -8.12
CA GLN A 218 5.76 -13.47 -7.58
C GLN A 218 5.08 -12.46 -6.67
N THR A 219 3.80 -12.19 -6.93
CA THR A 219 2.94 -11.47 -5.98
C THR A 219 2.14 -12.52 -5.23
N LYS A 220 2.48 -12.75 -3.96
CA LYS A 220 1.72 -13.67 -3.11
C LYS A 220 0.79 -12.87 -2.19
N PRO A 221 -0.46 -13.28 -2.02
CA PRO A 221 -1.32 -12.71 -0.98
C PRO A 221 -0.71 -13.07 0.38
N VAL A 222 -0.22 -12.05 1.11
CA VAL A 222 0.25 -12.21 2.48
C VAL A 222 -0.98 -12.06 3.38
N GLN A 223 -1.65 -13.18 3.67
CA GLN A 223 -2.55 -13.23 4.83
C GLN A 223 -1.66 -13.12 6.07
N THR A 224 -1.75 -11.99 6.75
CA THR A 224 -0.97 -11.77 7.98
C THR A 224 -1.71 -12.50 9.10
N GLY A 225 -1.05 -13.31 9.93
CA GLY A 225 -1.74 -13.99 11.06
C GLY A 225 -2.53 -13.02 11.95
N LEU A 226 -2.12 -11.75 11.97
CA LEU A 226 -2.82 -10.63 12.59
C LEU A 226 -4.24 -10.40 12.02
N THR A 227 -4.47 -10.48 10.71
CA THR A 227 -5.80 -10.26 10.11
C THR A 227 -6.76 -11.41 10.43
N LEU A 228 -6.24 -12.64 10.51
CA LEU A 228 -6.99 -13.79 11.01
C LEU A 228 -7.35 -13.61 12.49
N GLY A 229 -6.40 -13.17 13.31
CA GLY A 229 -6.63 -12.88 14.73
C GLY A 229 -7.68 -11.80 14.96
N ILE A 230 -7.62 -10.68 14.23
CA ILE A 230 -8.60 -9.58 14.31
C ILE A 230 -9.99 -10.05 13.89
N SER A 231 -10.09 -10.83 12.81
CA SER A 231 -11.35 -11.40 12.33
C SER A 231 -11.98 -12.34 13.36
N ALA A 232 -11.18 -13.22 13.97
CA ALA A 232 -11.63 -14.11 15.03
C ALA A 232 -12.12 -13.30 16.25
N LEU A 233 -11.34 -12.31 16.68
CA LEU A 233 -11.68 -11.46 17.83
C LEU A 233 -12.97 -10.67 17.61
N LEU A 234 -13.21 -10.14 16.41
CA LEU A 234 -14.45 -9.42 16.06
C LEU A 234 -15.66 -10.35 16.12
N THR A 235 -15.54 -11.56 15.58
CA THR A 235 -16.65 -12.51 15.50
C THR A 235 -17.00 -13.08 16.88
N PHE A 236 -16.00 -13.53 17.63
CA PHE A 236 -16.20 -14.04 18.99
C PHE A 236 -16.59 -12.92 19.97
N GLY A 237 -16.02 -11.72 19.82
CA GLY A 237 -16.36 -10.56 20.63
C GLY A 237 -17.81 -10.11 20.45
N ALA A 238 -18.30 -10.05 19.22
CA ALA A 238 -19.69 -9.69 18.93
C ALA A 238 -20.69 -10.74 19.46
N ALA A 239 -20.36 -12.03 19.33
CA ALA A 239 -21.17 -13.12 19.89
C ALA A 239 -21.21 -13.05 21.44
N GLY A 240 -20.05 -12.84 22.08
CA GLY A 240 -19.96 -12.71 23.53
C GLY A 240 -20.74 -11.51 24.08
N LEU A 241 -20.63 -10.35 23.43
CA LEU A 241 -21.39 -9.14 23.79
C LEU A 241 -22.90 -9.37 23.66
N THR A 242 -23.35 -10.07 22.62
CA THR A 242 -24.77 -10.39 22.42
C THR A 242 -25.29 -11.34 23.51
N ALA A 243 -24.53 -12.37 23.85
CA ALA A 243 -24.88 -13.30 24.92
C ALA A 243 -24.92 -12.60 26.30
N ALA A 244 -23.94 -11.75 26.58
CA ALA A 244 -23.89 -10.96 27.82
C ALA A 244 -25.05 -9.96 27.91
N GLY A 245 -25.40 -9.30 26.80
CA GLY A 245 -26.55 -8.40 26.72
C GLY A 245 -27.88 -9.11 26.96
N TYR A 246 -28.06 -10.31 26.38
CA TYR A 246 -29.26 -11.12 26.60
C TYR A 246 -29.36 -11.65 28.04
N TRP A 247 -28.23 -12.09 28.62
CA TRP A 247 -28.17 -12.49 30.01
C TRP A 247 -28.50 -11.32 30.97
N ALA A 248 -27.91 -10.14 30.74
CA ALA A 248 -28.18 -8.93 31.53
C ALA A 248 -29.65 -8.50 31.41
N TYR A 249 -30.25 -8.62 30.22
CA TYR A 249 -31.69 -8.36 30.03
C TYR A 249 -32.56 -9.28 30.90
N GLN A 250 -32.28 -10.59 30.92
CA GLN A 250 -33.04 -11.53 31.76
C GLN A 250 -32.91 -11.24 33.26
N GLU A 251 -31.72 -10.87 33.71
CA GLU A 251 -31.45 -10.57 35.11
C GLU A 251 -32.13 -9.27 35.57
N VAL A 252 -32.20 -8.26 34.70
CA VAL A 252 -32.90 -6.99 34.97
C VAL A 252 -34.42 -7.17 34.96
N VAL A 253 -34.98 -7.89 33.98
CA VAL A 253 -36.44 -8.11 33.87
C VAL A 253 -36.96 -9.04 34.98
N SER A 254 -36.16 -10.00 35.43
CA SER A 254 -36.52 -10.86 36.57
C SER A 254 -36.39 -10.18 37.94
N GLY A 255 -35.95 -8.92 37.99
CA GLY A 255 -35.73 -8.17 39.23
C GLY A 255 -34.54 -8.66 40.06
N ARG A 256 -33.78 -9.65 39.57
CA ARG A 256 -32.64 -10.25 40.26
C ARG A 256 -31.39 -9.37 40.20
N ALA A 257 -31.27 -8.50 39.19
CA ALA A 257 -30.09 -7.66 39.00
C ALA A 257 -29.76 -6.77 40.21
N ALA A 258 -30.78 -6.26 40.92
CA ALA A 258 -30.60 -5.46 42.13
C ALA A 258 -30.20 -6.31 43.36
N ALA A 259 -30.60 -7.58 43.39
CA ALA A 259 -30.31 -8.51 44.48
C ALA A 259 -28.94 -9.22 44.33
N THR A 260 -28.51 -9.51 43.10
CA THR A 260 -27.25 -10.20 42.81
C THR A 260 -26.08 -9.25 42.57
N GLY A 261 -26.33 -7.94 42.38
CA GLY A 261 -25.28 -6.95 42.07
C GLY A 261 -24.52 -7.23 40.77
N SER A 262 -25.11 -8.05 39.91
CA SER A 262 -24.55 -8.63 38.69
C SER A 262 -24.42 -7.63 37.56
N VAL A 263 -25.34 -6.65 37.47
CA VAL A 263 -25.30 -5.56 36.50
C VAL A 263 -25.03 -4.26 37.24
N ARG A 264 -23.79 -3.76 37.17
CA ARG A 264 -23.36 -2.55 37.90
C ARG A 264 -23.47 -1.25 37.09
N ALA A 265 -23.83 -1.34 35.81
CA ALA A 265 -23.92 -0.21 34.91
C ALA A 265 -25.32 0.42 34.95
N PRO A 266 -25.50 1.63 35.54
CA PRO A 266 -26.82 2.22 35.77
C PRO A 266 -27.57 2.53 34.47
N TRP A 267 -26.84 2.94 33.44
CA TRP A 267 -27.40 3.21 32.11
C TRP A 267 -27.98 1.94 31.46
N LEU A 268 -27.42 0.76 31.74
CA LEU A 268 -27.89 -0.51 31.19
C LEU A 268 -29.27 -0.86 31.78
N ILE A 269 -29.44 -0.61 33.08
CA ILE A 269 -30.66 -0.91 33.83
C ILE A 269 -31.82 -0.04 33.36
N SER A 270 -31.57 1.21 32.95
CA SER A 270 -32.59 2.08 32.34
C SER A 270 -32.88 1.76 30.87
N LEU A 271 -31.87 1.32 30.12
CA LEU A 271 -31.95 1.18 28.66
C LEU A 271 -32.54 -0.18 28.23
N LEU A 272 -32.14 -1.28 28.89
CA LEU A 272 -32.58 -2.64 28.53
C LEU A 272 -34.10 -2.84 28.59
N PRO A 273 -34.84 -2.33 29.60
CA PRO A 273 -36.30 -2.45 29.63
C PRO A 273 -36.98 -1.66 28.51
N SER A 274 -36.45 -0.48 28.14
CA SER A 274 -36.99 0.37 27.07
C SER A 274 -36.83 -0.26 25.68
N LEU A 275 -35.80 -1.08 25.48
CA LEU A 275 -35.54 -1.81 24.25
C LEU A 275 -36.41 -3.07 24.11
N GLY A 276 -36.79 -3.68 25.23
CA GLY A 276 -37.48 -4.97 25.26
C GLY A 276 -36.66 -6.12 24.68
N ALA A 277 -37.17 -7.36 24.83
CA ALA A 277 -36.49 -8.56 24.34
C ALA A 277 -36.21 -8.50 22.83
N GLY A 278 -37.14 -7.92 22.06
CA GLY A 278 -36.99 -7.73 20.62
C GLY A 278 -35.89 -6.74 20.25
N GLY A 279 -35.75 -5.61 20.96
CA GLY A 279 -34.71 -4.63 20.65
C GLY A 279 -33.30 -5.14 20.95
N VAL A 280 -33.13 -5.91 22.03
CA VAL A 280 -31.83 -6.49 22.42
C VAL A 280 -31.37 -7.55 21.41
N THR A 281 -32.26 -8.41 20.93
CA THR A 281 -31.91 -9.42 19.92
C THR A 281 -31.61 -8.80 18.57
N LEU A 282 -32.33 -7.75 18.18
CA LEU A 282 -32.15 -7.07 16.90
C LEU A 282 -30.81 -6.31 16.86
N LEU A 283 -30.44 -5.61 17.94
CA LEU A 283 -29.14 -4.93 18.06
C LEU A 283 -27.95 -5.91 18.10
N GLY A 284 -28.11 -7.04 18.79
CA GLY A 284 -27.12 -8.12 18.79
C GLY A 284 -26.92 -8.72 17.40
N GLY A 285 -28.03 -9.02 16.71
CA GLY A 285 -28.01 -9.51 15.33
C GLY A 285 -27.32 -8.56 14.36
N ILE A 286 -27.65 -7.25 14.43
CA ILE A 286 -27.01 -6.21 13.61
C ILE A 286 -25.50 -6.16 13.88
N SER A 287 -25.09 -6.22 15.15
CA SER A 287 -23.66 -6.18 15.51
C SER A 287 -22.88 -7.36 14.96
N ILE A 288 -23.46 -8.56 14.98
CA ILE A 288 -22.86 -9.77 14.37
C ILE A 288 -22.74 -9.62 12.86
N VAL A 289 -23.78 -9.12 12.20
CA VAL A 289 -23.77 -8.90 10.74
C VAL A 289 -22.70 -7.88 10.34
N ILE A 290 -22.57 -6.77 11.09
CA ILE A 290 -21.51 -5.77 10.87
C ILE A 290 -20.13 -6.39 11.06
N ALA A 291 -19.93 -7.18 12.12
CA ALA A 291 -18.66 -7.86 12.37
C ALA A 291 -18.31 -8.85 11.24
N LEU A 292 -19.29 -9.60 10.72
CA LEU A 292 -19.13 -10.50 9.59
C LEU A 292 -18.78 -9.74 8.30
N ILE A 293 -19.44 -8.62 8.01
CA ILE A 293 -19.14 -7.78 6.84
C ILE A 293 -17.70 -7.25 6.91
N ILE A 294 -17.28 -6.76 8.07
CA ILE A 294 -15.90 -6.26 8.28
C ILE A 294 -14.88 -7.39 8.17
N SER A 295 -15.16 -8.56 8.74
CA SER A 295 -14.34 -9.76 8.63
C SER A 295 -14.16 -10.21 7.18
N VAL A 296 -15.25 -10.32 6.42
CA VAL A 296 -15.25 -10.68 5.00
C VAL A 296 -14.47 -9.64 4.19
N TRP A 297 -14.66 -8.35 4.46
CA TRP A 297 -13.92 -7.28 3.79
C TRP A 297 -12.41 -7.32 4.06
N LEU A 298 -12.00 -7.64 5.29
CA LEU A 298 -10.59 -7.84 5.67
C LEU A 298 -9.97 -9.07 4.98
N LEU A 299 -10.73 -10.14 4.81
CA LEU A 299 -10.28 -11.36 4.14
C LEU A 299 -10.21 -11.20 2.62
N LEU A 300 -11.08 -10.38 2.02
CA LEU A 300 -11.12 -10.13 0.57
C LEU A 300 -10.02 -9.16 0.09
N LYS A 301 -9.38 -8.41 0.98
CA LYS A 301 -8.25 -7.51 0.65
C LYS A 301 -6.95 -7.96 1.34
N PRO A 302 -6.39 -9.13 0.97
CA PRO A 302 -5.10 -9.53 1.49
C PRO A 302 -4.03 -8.50 1.08
N ALA A 303 -3.11 -8.18 1.99
CA ALA A 303 -1.95 -7.39 1.65
C ALA A 303 -1.12 -8.18 0.62
N LEU A 304 -0.93 -7.64 -0.57
CA LEU A 304 -0.11 -8.28 -1.59
C LEU A 304 1.36 -8.08 -1.19
N GLY A 305 2.07 -9.18 -0.94
CA GLY A 305 3.52 -9.17 -0.79
C GLY A 305 4.16 -9.41 -2.15
N THR A 306 5.09 -8.55 -2.53
CA THR A 306 5.96 -8.78 -3.69
C THR A 306 7.20 -9.54 -3.26
N GLU A 307 7.45 -10.66 -3.93
CA GLU A 307 8.59 -11.53 -3.70
C GLU A 307 9.27 -11.80 -5.05
N LEU A 308 10.59 -11.62 -5.14
CA LEU A 308 11.38 -12.19 -6.24
C LEU A 308 11.91 -13.54 -5.81
N ILE A 309 11.77 -14.54 -6.68
CA ILE A 309 12.27 -15.90 -6.45
C ILE A 309 13.14 -16.30 -7.65
N LYS A 310 14.32 -16.83 -7.38
CA LYS A 310 15.19 -17.41 -8.40
C LYS A 310 14.53 -18.66 -9.01
N ARG A 311 14.54 -18.74 -10.34
CA ARG A 311 13.98 -19.85 -11.10
C ARG A 311 14.71 -21.16 -10.86
#